data_AF-A0A328TH22-F1
#
_entry.id   AF-A0A328TH22-F1
#
_cell.length_a   1.000
_cell.length_b   1.000
_cell.length_c   1.000
_cell.angle_alpha   90.00
_cell.angle_beta   90.00
_cell.angle_gamma   90.00
#
_symmetry.space_group_name_H-M   'P 1'
#
loop_
_entity.id
_entity.type
_entity.pdbx_description
1 polymer ?
#
loop_
_entity_poly.entity_id
_entity_poly.type
_entity_poly.pdbx_seq_one_letter_code
_entity_poly.pdbx_strand_id
1 'polypeptide(L)'
;MTGLALVITRVGWFVTFIQIAGGSYLIYLGLAAWITCQGKVIDVANAPRMTKSIGGFRTGIIVELSNPKGIAFFVSFFAVAVPIETELWAKGAVLIGGFLLEVLWYGTVAHLFSTRPIQVLYQKYANWIERITGTLLAGFGISMIVEKI
;
A
#
# COMPACT_ATOMS: atom_id res chain seq x y z
N MET A 1 -21.04 -15.92 -5.36
CA MET A 1 -19.97 -15.29 -6.17
C MET A 1 -20.62 -14.56 -7.33
N THR A 2 -20.84 -13.24 -7.25
CA THR A 2 -21.52 -12.50 -8.34
C THR A 2 -20.79 -11.20 -8.68
N GLY A 3 -20.80 -10.85 -9.96
CA GLY A 3 -20.22 -9.62 -10.52
C GLY A 3 -18.86 -9.83 -11.20
N LEU A 4 -17.79 -9.27 -10.62
CA LEU A 4 -16.45 -9.23 -11.21
C LEU A 4 -15.78 -10.62 -11.25
N ALA A 5 -15.93 -11.40 -10.18
CA ALA A 5 -15.36 -12.75 -10.07
C ALA A 5 -15.86 -13.70 -11.17
N LEU A 6 -17.13 -13.56 -11.58
CA LEU A 6 -17.73 -14.36 -12.65
C LEU A 6 -17.20 -14.01 -14.05
N VAL A 7 -16.93 -12.72 -14.29
CA VAL A 7 -16.30 -12.23 -15.53
C VAL A 7 -14.85 -12.70 -15.62
N ILE A 8 -14.12 -12.59 -14.50
CA ILE A 8 -12.74 -13.09 -14.32
C ILE A 8 -12.67 -14.60 -14.59
N THR A 9 -13.63 -15.40 -14.11
CA THR A 9 -13.65 -16.86 -14.34
C THR A 9 -14.17 -17.26 -15.73
N ARG A 10 -15.03 -16.46 -16.38
CA ARG A 10 -15.51 -16.75 -17.74
C ARG A 10 -14.50 -16.38 -18.82
N VAL A 11 -13.61 -15.44 -18.54
CA VAL A 11 -12.61 -14.94 -19.47
C VAL A 11 -11.23 -15.31 -18.92
N GLY A 12 -10.86 -16.59 -19.02
CA GLY A 12 -9.63 -17.13 -18.43
C GLY A 12 -8.35 -16.39 -18.83
N TRP A 13 -8.32 -15.80 -20.04
CA TRP A 13 -7.19 -14.98 -20.51
C TRP A 13 -7.09 -13.62 -19.81
N PHE A 14 -8.19 -13.07 -19.29
CA PHE A 14 -8.22 -11.73 -18.71
C PHE A 14 -7.48 -11.68 -17.36
N VAL A 15 -7.57 -12.76 -16.58
CA VAL A 15 -6.81 -12.92 -15.34
C VAL A 15 -5.32 -12.94 -15.63
N THR A 16 -4.91 -13.75 -16.61
CA THR A 16 -3.52 -13.84 -17.09
C THR A 16 -3.03 -12.49 -17.59
N PHE A 17 -3.84 -11.77 -18.38
CA PHE A 17 -3.49 -10.43 -18.86
C PHE A 17 -3.28 -9.43 -17.71
N ILE A 18 -4.22 -9.36 -16.76
CA ILE A 18 -4.10 -8.47 -15.59
C ILE A 18 -2.85 -8.81 -14.79
N GLN A 19 -2.56 -10.10 -14.61
CA GLN A 19 -1.39 -10.52 -13.84
C GLN A 19 -0.08 -10.24 -14.55
N ILE A 20 0.01 -10.48 -15.86
CA ILE A 20 1.21 -10.10 -16.64
C ILE A 20 1.41 -8.59 -16.58
N ALA A 21 0.37 -7.80 -16.85
CA ALA A 21 0.44 -6.34 -16.81
C ALA A 21 0.82 -5.82 -15.41
N GLY A 22 0.20 -6.36 -14.37
CA GLY A 22 0.51 -6.04 -12.98
C GLY A 22 1.94 -6.43 -12.60
N GLY A 23 2.41 -7.60 -13.03
CA GLY A 23 3.75 -8.10 -12.76
C GLY A 23 4.82 -7.25 -13.44
N SER A 24 4.62 -6.90 -14.72
CA SER A 24 5.51 -5.98 -15.45
C SER A 24 5.56 -4.60 -14.80
N TYR A 25 4.43 -4.10 -14.32
CA TYR A 25 4.38 -2.82 -13.61
C TYR A 25 5.12 -2.88 -12.26
N LEU A 26 5.03 -3.98 -11.52
CA LEU A 26 5.79 -4.18 -10.28
C LEU A 26 7.29 -4.27 -10.52
N ILE A 27 7.72 -4.94 -11.60
CA ILE A 27 9.12 -4.97 -12.02
C ILE A 27 9.59 -3.56 -12.38
N TYR A 28 8.79 -2.82 -13.15
CA TYR A 28 9.09 -1.42 -13.46
C TYR A 28 9.25 -0.56 -12.21
N LEU A 29 8.31 -0.63 -11.26
CA LEU A 29 8.40 0.10 -9.99
C LEU A 29 9.62 -0.33 -9.16
N GLY A 30 9.93 -1.63 -9.14
CA GLY A 30 11.10 -2.18 -8.48
C GLY A 30 12.39 -1.62 -9.06
N LEU A 31 12.54 -1.66 -10.39
CA LEU A 31 13.70 -1.08 -11.09
C LEU A 31 13.76 0.44 -10.94
N ALA A 32 12.63 1.13 -11.00
CA ALA A 32 12.56 2.56 -10.75
C ALA A 32 13.12 2.88 -9.36
N ALA A 33 12.72 2.16 -8.31
CA ALA A 33 13.25 2.34 -6.96
C ALA A 33 14.78 2.16 -6.87
N TRP A 34 15.39 1.33 -7.71
CA TRP A 34 16.85 1.21 -7.81
C TRP A 34 17.51 2.39 -8.55
N ILE A 35 16.85 2.93 -9.57
CA ILE A 35 17.38 3.98 -10.46
C ILE A 35 17.19 5.38 -9.86
N THR A 36 16.01 5.67 -9.28
CA THR A 36 15.68 6.98 -8.68
C THR A 36 16.21 7.17 -7.26
N CYS A 37 16.91 6.17 -6.74
CA CYS A 37 17.58 6.16 -5.43
C CYS A 37 18.79 7.12 -5.41
N GLN A 38 18.56 8.39 -5.70
CA GLN A 38 19.52 9.46 -5.47
C GLN A 38 19.24 9.95 -4.05
N GLY A 39 20.16 9.66 -3.13
CA GLY A 39 20.04 10.06 -1.73
C GLY A 39 19.85 11.56 -1.61
N LYS A 40 18.59 12.01 -1.60
CA LYS A 40 18.23 13.37 -1.23
C LYS A 40 18.51 13.45 0.26
N VAL A 41 19.70 13.92 0.62
CA VAL A 41 19.99 14.38 1.98
C VAL A 41 19.09 15.59 2.18
N ILE A 42 17.87 15.35 2.67
CA ILE A 42 17.03 16.44 3.13
C ILE A 42 17.73 16.97 4.37
N ASP A 43 18.14 18.23 4.35
CA ASP A 43 18.77 18.88 5.49
C ASP A 43 17.75 19.01 6.64
N VAL A 44 17.68 17.97 7.46
CA VAL A 44 16.76 17.87 8.62
C VAL A 44 17.13 18.92 9.68
N ALA A 45 18.38 19.44 9.66
CA ALA A 45 18.81 20.48 10.60
C ALA A 45 18.11 21.81 10.32
N ASN A 46 17.88 22.13 9.03
CA ASN A 46 17.19 23.33 8.58
C ASN A 46 15.71 23.11 8.20
N ALA A 47 15.20 21.88 8.33
CA ALA A 47 13.79 21.60 8.04
C ALA A 47 12.87 22.44 8.94
N PRO A 48 11.95 23.23 8.36
CA PRO A 48 11.02 24.03 9.15
C PRO A 48 10.26 23.13 10.10
N ARG A 49 10.20 23.53 11.38
CA ARG A 49 9.49 22.80 12.43
C ARG A 49 8.07 22.56 11.92
N MET A 50 7.63 21.29 11.84
CA MET A 50 6.26 20.95 11.44
C MET A 50 5.28 21.77 12.27
N THR A 51 4.73 22.81 11.66
CA THR A 51 3.59 23.54 12.23
C THR A 51 2.44 22.55 12.31
N LYS A 52 1.66 22.60 13.40
CA LYS A 52 0.40 21.85 13.54
C LYS A 52 -0.60 22.33 12.47
N SER A 53 -0.38 21.93 11.22
CA SER A 53 -1.16 22.36 10.08
C SER A 53 -2.16 21.27 9.75
N ILE A 54 -3.44 21.62 9.84
CA ILE A 54 -4.58 20.84 9.32
C ILE A 54 -4.39 20.49 7.83
N GLY A 55 -3.56 21.23 7.09
CA GLY A 55 -3.23 20.96 5.70
C GLY A 55 -2.64 19.56 5.47
N GLY A 56 -1.72 19.10 6.33
CA GLY A 56 -1.11 17.78 6.18
C GLY A 56 -2.12 16.64 6.38
N PHE A 57 -3.00 16.78 7.35
CA PHE A 57 -4.08 15.83 7.62
C PHE A 57 -5.09 15.77 6.45
N ARG A 58 -5.50 16.93 5.91
CA ARG A 58 -6.40 16.99 4.76
C ARG A 58 -5.79 16.36 3.52
N THR A 59 -4.53 16.65 3.23
CA THR A 59 -3.83 16.03 2.09
C THR A 59 -3.74 14.53 2.25
N GLY A 60 -3.40 14.03 3.44
CA GLY A 60 -3.36 12.59 3.72
C GLY A 60 -4.70 11.90 3.47
N ILE A 61 -5.80 12.46 4.00
CA ILE A 61 -7.16 11.94 3.76
C ILE A 61 -7.50 11.94 2.28
N ILE A 62 -7.22 13.03 1.57
CA ILE A 62 -7.55 13.14 0.14
C ILE A 62 -6.77 12.11 -0.66
N VAL A 63 -5.47 11.96 -0.41
CA VAL A 63 -4.62 10.98 -1.12
C VAL A 63 -5.10 9.56 -0.87
N GLU A 64 -5.42 9.22 0.38
CA GLU A 64 -5.85 7.86 0.74
C GLU A 64 -7.24 7.54 0.18
N LEU A 65 -8.22 8.44 0.35
CA LEU A 65 -9.57 8.25 -0.18
C LEU A 65 -9.63 8.31 -1.72
N SER A 66 -8.71 9.04 -2.35
CA SER A 66 -8.61 9.08 -3.81
C SER A 66 -7.86 7.88 -4.39
N ASN A 67 -7.40 6.93 -3.57
CA ASN A 67 -6.73 5.72 -4.02
C ASN A 67 -7.75 4.60 -4.31
N PRO A 68 -8.28 4.48 -5.56
CA PRO A 68 -9.28 3.46 -5.88
C PRO A 68 -8.76 2.03 -5.68
N LYS A 69 -7.44 1.83 -5.70
CA LYS A 69 -6.81 0.53 -5.50
C LYS A 69 -7.02 0.03 -4.07
N GLY A 70 -6.86 0.90 -3.07
CA GLY A 70 -7.08 0.56 -1.67
C GLY A 70 -8.52 0.14 -1.40
N ILE A 71 -9.47 0.94 -1.90
CA ILE A 71 -10.91 0.65 -1.79
C ILE A 71 -11.25 -0.70 -2.42
N ALA A 72 -10.82 -0.93 -3.67
CA ALA A 72 -11.09 -2.18 -4.37
C ALA A 72 -10.50 -3.40 -3.64
N PHE A 73 -9.30 -3.27 -3.06
CA PHE A 73 -8.66 -4.33 -2.28
C PHE A 73 -9.47 -4.68 -1.03
N PHE A 74 -9.78 -3.70 -0.16
CA PHE A 74 -10.51 -3.96 1.08
C PHE A 74 -11.92 -4.48 0.83
N VAL A 75 -12.63 -3.95 -0.17
CA VAL A 75 -13.95 -4.47 -0.56
C VAL A 75 -13.86 -5.94 -0.98
N SER A 76 -12.86 -6.29 -1.79
CA SER A 76 -12.66 -7.67 -2.24
C SER A 76 -12.25 -8.59 -1.09
N PHE A 77 -11.35 -8.12 -0.21
CA PHE A 77 -10.89 -8.86 0.96
C PHE A 77 -12.05 -9.17 1.91
N PHE A 78 -12.84 -8.17 2.30
CA PHE A 78 -13.98 -8.37 3.19
C PHE A 78 -15.09 -9.18 2.54
N ALA A 79 -15.32 -9.04 1.24
CA ALA A 79 -16.31 -9.85 0.52
C ALA A 79 -15.98 -11.36 0.53
N VAL A 80 -14.70 -11.72 0.61
CA VAL A 80 -14.26 -13.12 0.70
C VAL A 80 -14.13 -13.57 2.16
N ALA A 81 -13.63 -12.70 3.04
CA ALA A 81 -13.34 -13.02 4.43
C ALA A 81 -14.60 -13.07 5.32
N VAL A 82 -15.67 -12.35 4.96
CA VAL A 82 -16.89 -12.25 5.77
C VAL A 82 -18.05 -12.94 5.04
N PRO A 83 -18.49 -14.13 5.50
CA PRO A 83 -19.65 -14.82 4.95
C PRO A 83 -20.92 -13.96 4.96
N ILE A 84 -21.80 -14.21 4.00
CA ILE A 84 -23.07 -13.49 3.89
C ILE A 84 -23.94 -13.70 5.14
N GLU A 85 -23.88 -14.90 5.73
CA GLU A 85 -24.68 -15.29 6.90
C GLU A 85 -24.13 -14.77 8.24
N THR A 86 -23.03 -14.03 8.23
CA THR A 86 -22.51 -13.42 9.45
C THR A 86 -23.51 -12.39 10.01
N GLU A 87 -23.80 -12.50 11.30
CA GLU A 87 -24.70 -11.58 12.00
C GLU A 87 -24.20 -10.13 11.93
N LEU A 88 -25.15 -9.17 11.93
CA LEU A 88 -24.84 -7.76 11.68
C LEU A 88 -23.85 -7.16 12.68
N TRP A 89 -23.95 -7.56 13.96
CA TRP A 89 -23.01 -7.10 15.00
C TRP A 89 -21.58 -7.57 14.74
N ALA A 90 -21.41 -8.81 14.25
CA ALA A 90 -20.10 -9.38 13.94
C ALA A 90 -19.48 -8.70 12.70
N LYS A 91 -20.30 -8.40 11.67
CA LYS A 91 -19.87 -7.56 10.53
C LYS A 91 -19.40 -6.18 11.01
N GLY A 92 -20.16 -5.54 11.89
CA GLY A 92 -19.79 -4.26 12.52
C GLY A 92 -18.48 -4.35 13.30
N ALA A 93 -18.29 -5.41 14.08
CA ALA A 93 -17.07 -5.64 14.85
C ALA A 93 -15.83 -5.79 13.95
N VAL A 94 -15.93 -6.52 12.84
CA VAL A 94 -14.84 -6.67 11.87
C VAL A 94 -14.47 -5.33 11.24
N LEU A 95 -15.46 -4.54 10.82
CA LEU A 95 -15.22 -3.23 10.20
C LEU A 95 -14.60 -2.24 11.19
N ILE A 96 -15.15 -2.16 12.41
CA ILE A 96 -14.63 -1.27 13.47
C ILE A 96 -13.24 -1.71 13.89
N GLY A 97 -13.03 -3.01 14.09
CA GLY A 97 -11.73 -3.57 14.47
C GLY A 97 -10.67 -3.31 13.41
N GLY A 98 -10.98 -3.54 12.13
CA GLY A 98 -10.11 -3.20 11.01
C GLY A 98 -9.78 -1.72 10.96
N PHE A 99 -10.78 -0.84 11.08
CA PHE A 99 -10.57 0.60 11.12
C PHE A 99 -9.65 1.03 12.29
N LEU A 100 -9.85 0.48 13.48
CA LEU A 100 -9.01 0.78 14.65
C LEU A 100 -7.58 0.29 14.46
N LEU A 101 -7.38 -0.89 13.85
CA LEU A 101 -6.06 -1.41 13.53
C LEU A 101 -5.32 -0.49 12.54
N GLU A 102 -6.00 -0.03 11.49
CA GLU A 102 -5.41 0.92 10.52
C GLU A 102 -5.04 2.25 11.18
N VAL A 103 -5.94 2.82 11.99
CA VAL A 103 -5.68 4.06 12.73
C VAL A 103 -4.51 3.88 13.70
N LEU A 104 -4.46 2.76 14.42
CA LEU A 104 -3.39 2.48 15.36
C LEU A 104 -2.05 2.31 14.63
N TRP A 105 -2.03 1.53 13.55
CA TRP A 105 -0.83 1.28 12.76
C TRP A 105 -0.28 2.55 12.12
N TYR A 106 -1.09 3.22 11.28
CA TYR A 106 -0.67 4.45 10.62
C TYR A 106 -0.41 5.59 11.61
N GLY A 107 -1.20 5.69 12.68
CA GLY A 107 -0.98 6.65 13.76
C GLY A 107 0.35 6.42 14.46
N THR A 108 0.72 5.17 14.73
CA THR A 108 2.02 4.81 15.32
C THR A 108 3.16 5.17 14.38
N VAL A 109 3.06 4.80 13.10
CA VAL A 109 4.08 5.15 12.09
C VAL A 109 4.23 6.67 11.97
N ALA A 110 3.12 7.40 11.85
CA ALA A 110 3.13 8.86 11.79
C ALA A 110 3.74 9.49 13.04
N HIS A 111 3.45 8.94 14.23
CA HIS A 111 4.03 9.40 15.49
C HIS A 111 5.55 9.17 15.54
N LEU A 112 6.01 7.97 15.19
CA LEU A 112 7.44 7.65 15.13
C LEU A 112 8.17 8.59 14.16
N PHE A 113 7.64 8.75 12.95
CA PHE A 113 8.18 9.63 11.93
C PHE A 113 7.96 11.12 12.20
N SER A 114 7.23 11.51 13.24
CA SER A 114 7.16 12.90 13.72
C SER A 114 8.37 13.29 14.58
N THR A 115 9.20 12.33 14.98
CA THR A 115 10.41 12.57 15.78
C THR A 115 11.65 12.71 14.89
N ARG A 116 12.45 13.75 15.15
CA ARG A 116 13.73 13.99 14.45
C ARG A 116 14.68 12.78 14.42
N PRO A 117 14.93 12.04 15.52
CA PRO A 117 15.87 10.91 15.47
C PRO A 117 15.44 9.81 14.50
N ILE A 118 14.14 9.49 14.42
CA ILE A 118 13.62 8.48 13.50
C ILE A 118 13.71 8.95 12.05
N GLN A 119 13.41 10.22 11.77
CA GLN A 119 13.57 10.79 10.43
C GLN A 119 15.03 10.72 9.95
N VAL A 120 15.99 11.08 10.82
CA VAL A 120 17.42 11.02 10.48
C VAL A 120 17.89 9.58 10.27
N LEU A 121 17.44 8.65 11.12
CA LEU A 121 17.76 7.23 10.97
C LEU A 121 17.19 6.68 9.66
N TYR A 122 15.92 6.99 9.35
CA TYR A 122 15.29 6.59 8.11
C TYR A 122 16.04 7.15 6.90
N GLN A 123 16.37 8.45 6.89
CA GLN A 123 17.14 9.09 5.83
C GLN A 123 18.51 8.41 5.60
N LYS A 124 19.20 8.04 6.69
CA LYS A 124 20.49 7.31 6.62
C LYS A 124 20.36 5.97 5.89
N TYR A 125 19.25 5.27 6.08
CA TYR A 125 19.00 3.96 5.48
C TYR A 125 18.01 3.99 4.31
N ALA A 126 17.55 5.17 3.88
CA ALA A 126 16.46 5.32 2.91
C ALA A 126 16.78 4.59 1.61
N ASN A 127 18.02 4.73 1.12
CA ASN A 127 18.45 4.03 -0.10
C ASN A 127 18.44 2.50 0.04
N TRP A 128 18.76 1.98 1.23
CA TRP A 128 18.70 0.52 1.48
C TRP A 128 17.26 0.05 1.58
N ILE A 129 16.40 0.81 2.27
CA ILE A 129 14.97 0.51 2.37
C ILE A 129 14.35 0.50 0.97
N GLU A 130 14.59 1.53 0.15
CA GLU A 130 14.10 1.62 -1.23
C GLU A 130 14.59 0.46 -2.10
N ARG A 131 15.87 0.06 -1.99
CA ARG A 131 16.41 -1.09 -2.73
C ARG A 131 15.80 -2.42 -2.30
N ILE A 132 15.63 -2.64 -0.99
CA ILE A 132 15.00 -3.86 -0.46
C ILE A 132 13.55 -3.93 -0.94
N THR A 133 12.77 -2.85 -0.75
CA THR A 133 11.39 -2.78 -1.22
C THR A 133 11.31 -2.96 -2.73
N GLY A 134 12.17 -2.30 -3.51
CA GLY A 134 12.22 -2.44 -4.96
C GLY A 134 12.55 -3.86 -5.41
N THR A 135 13.48 -4.54 -4.72
CA THR A 135 13.82 -5.94 -4.98
C THR A 135 12.64 -6.86 -4.68
N LEU A 136 11.94 -6.65 -3.57
CA LEU A 136 10.75 -7.41 -3.21
C LEU A 136 9.62 -7.20 -4.22
N LEU A 137 9.38 -5.96 -4.66
CA LEU A 137 8.38 -5.65 -5.69
C LEU A 137 8.70 -6.33 -7.02
N ALA A 138 9.96 -6.22 -7.49
CA ALA A 138 10.40 -6.87 -8.71
C ALA A 138 10.31 -8.40 -8.61
N GLY A 139 10.76 -8.98 -7.49
CA GLY A 139 10.66 -10.42 -7.22
C GLY A 139 9.21 -10.92 -7.22
N PHE A 140 8.31 -10.20 -6.57
CA PHE A 140 6.88 -10.52 -6.59
C PHE A 140 6.29 -10.40 -8.01
N GLY A 141 6.66 -9.36 -8.75
CA GLY A 141 6.24 -9.18 -10.14
C GLY A 141 6.70 -10.31 -11.06
N ILE A 142 7.95 -10.77 -10.91
CA ILE A 142 8.49 -11.94 -11.62
C ILE A 142 7.71 -13.21 -11.23
N SER A 143 7.53 -13.47 -9.93
CA SER A 143 6.78 -14.63 -9.45
C SER A 143 5.37 -14.66 -10.03
N MET A 144 4.70 -13.51 -10.09
CA MET A 144 3.33 -13.39 -10.59
C MET A 144 3.23 -13.67 -12.10
N ILE A 145 4.27 -13.36 -12.87
CA ILE A 145 4.34 -13.69 -14.31
C ILE A 145 4.67 -15.17 -14.51
N VAL A 146 5.66 -15.69 -13.77
CA VAL A 146 6.12 -17.09 -13.90
C VAL A 146 5.03 -18.08 -13.53
N GLU A 147 4.17 -17.77 -12.55
CA GLU A 147 3.04 -18.63 -12.18
C GLU A 147 2.02 -18.84 -13.33
N LYS A 148 2.07 -18.02 -14.38
CA LYS A 148 1.12 -18.06 -15.52
C LYS A 148 1.71 -18.49 -16.85
N ILE A 149 3.03 -18.70 -16.92
CA ILE A 149 3.71 -19.31 -18.07
C ILE A 149 3.76 -20.81 -17.85
#